data_AF-A0A7C5AMH8-F1
#
_entry.id   AF-A0A7C5AMH8-F1
#
_cell.length_a   1.000
_cell.length_b   1.000
_cell.length_c   1.000
_cell.angle_alpha   90.00
_cell.angle_beta   90.00
_cell.angle_gamma   90.00
#
_symmetry.space_group_name_H-M   'P 1'
#
loop_
_entity.id
_entity.type
_entity.pdbx_description
1 polymer ?
#
loop_
_entity_poly.entity_id
_entity_poly.type
_entity_poly.pdbx_seq_one_letter_code
_entity_poly.pdbx_strand_id
1 'polypeptide(L)'
;MSEQSTLAQMEAHFYLVKEIIEKEDMWERVPEHARQFSPENLENLVKYAYFAGFLDMSQVLRLLFLKKRDRAALLQKWYEEIREKGCWLC
;
A
#
# COMPACT_ATOMS: atom_id res chain seq x y z
N MET A 1 6.43 4.40 -21.62
CA MET A 1 5.88 3.13 -21.10
C MET A 1 4.41 3.09 -21.47
N SER A 2 3.91 1.99 -22.01
CA SER A 2 2.48 1.86 -22.31
C SER A 2 1.70 1.73 -20.99
N GLU A 3 0.48 2.27 -20.93
CA GLU A 3 -0.38 2.20 -19.72
C GLU A 3 -0.60 0.77 -19.24
N GLN A 4 -0.67 -0.20 -20.17
CA GLN A 4 -0.76 -1.63 -19.88
C GLN A 4 0.46 -2.17 -19.12
N SER A 5 1.67 -1.66 -19.41
CA SER A 5 2.87 -2.08 -18.68
C SER A 5 2.88 -1.60 -17.23
N THR A 6 2.33 -0.42 -16.97
CA THR A 6 2.23 0.14 -15.61
C THR A 6 1.20 -0.61 -14.78
N LEU A 7 0.04 -0.95 -15.35
CA LEU A 7 -1.00 -1.69 -14.65
C LEU A 7 -0.51 -3.09 -14.22
N ALA A 8 0.17 -3.81 -15.11
CA ALA A 8 0.73 -5.12 -14.80
C ALA A 8 1.79 -5.05 -13.68
N GLN A 9 2.60 -3.99 -13.66
CA GLN A 9 3.57 -3.77 -12.58
C GLN A 9 2.88 -3.43 -11.25
N MET A 10 1.82 -2.62 -11.27
CA MET A 10 1.00 -2.35 -10.08
C MET A 10 0.37 -3.63 -9.53
N GLU A 11 -0.13 -4.49 -10.41
CA GLU A 11 -0.69 -5.79 -10.02
C GLU A 11 0.39 -6.70 -9.39
N ALA A 12 1.58 -6.77 -10.00
CA ALA A 12 2.70 -7.49 -9.41
C ALA A 12 3.10 -6.93 -8.03
N HIS A 13 3.13 -5.61 -7.86
CA HIS A 13 3.38 -4.96 -6.58
C HIS A 13 2.27 -5.27 -5.55
N PHE A 14 1.01 -5.36 -5.98
CA PHE A 14 -0.10 -5.71 -5.11
C PHE A 14 0.09 -7.11 -4.52
N TYR A 15 0.40 -8.10 -5.37
CA TYR A 15 0.66 -9.46 -4.91
C TYR A 15 1.91 -9.55 -4.03
N LEU A 16 2.96 -8.80 -4.34
CA LEU A 16 4.15 -8.72 -3.48
C LEU A 16 3.82 -8.21 -2.07
N VAL A 17 3.01 -7.15 -1.96
CA VAL A 17 2.64 -6.60 -0.65
C VAL A 17 1.70 -7.55 0.09
N LYS A 18 0.78 -8.20 -0.63
CA LYS A 18 -0.04 -9.28 -0.08
C LYS A 18 0.84 -10.37 0.55
N GLU A 19 1.84 -10.89 -0.16
CA GLU A 19 2.74 -11.91 0.37
C GLU A 19 3.50 -11.45 1.62
N ILE A 20 3.89 -10.18 1.68
CA ILE A 20 4.54 -9.60 2.87
C ILE A 20 3.57 -9.62 4.06
N ILE A 21 2.33 -9.20 3.86
CA ILE A 21 1.30 -9.18 4.91
C ILE A 21 0.93 -10.61 5.34
N GLU A 22 0.85 -11.56 4.41
CA GLU A 22 0.59 -12.98 4.68
C GLU A 22 1.71 -13.62 5.52
N LYS A 23 2.98 -13.28 5.27
CA LYS A 23 4.12 -13.78 6.07
C LYS A 23 4.10 -13.30 7.52
N GLU A 24 3.42 -12.21 7.80
CA GLU A 24 3.23 -11.65 9.13
C GLU A 24 1.92 -12.15 9.77
N ASP A 25 1.20 -13.11 9.15
CA ASP A 25 -0.10 -13.64 9.59
C ASP A 25 -1.20 -12.58 9.74
N MET A 26 -1.12 -11.47 8.99
CA MET A 26 -2.00 -10.31 9.15
C MET A 26 -3.01 -10.14 8.01
N TRP A 27 -2.99 -11.03 7.02
CA TRP A 27 -3.85 -10.91 5.84
C TRP A 27 -5.35 -10.95 6.16
N GLU A 28 -5.74 -11.73 7.17
CA GLU A 28 -7.14 -11.80 7.60
C GLU A 28 -7.68 -10.49 8.16
N ARG A 29 -6.81 -9.58 8.63
CA ARG A 29 -7.18 -8.24 9.11
C ARG A 29 -7.42 -7.23 7.98
N VAL A 30 -6.95 -7.54 6.77
CA VAL A 30 -7.20 -6.68 5.60
C VAL A 30 -8.69 -6.77 5.25
N PRO A 31 -9.40 -5.62 5.11
CA PRO A 31 -10.80 -5.62 4.72
C PRO A 31 -11.05 -6.36 3.40
N GLU A 32 -12.15 -7.11 3.28
CA GLU A 32 -12.43 -7.94 2.10
C GLU A 32 -12.38 -7.16 0.78
N HIS A 33 -12.91 -5.92 0.77
CA HIS A 33 -12.91 -5.06 -0.41
C HIS A 33 -11.48 -4.66 -0.86
N ALA A 34 -10.51 -4.64 0.06
CA ALA A 34 -9.12 -4.31 -0.21
C ALA A 34 -8.29 -5.53 -0.64
N ARG A 35 -8.83 -6.75 -0.55
CA ARG A 35 -8.13 -8.00 -0.93
C ARG A 35 -8.07 -8.25 -2.44
N GLN A 36 -8.79 -7.46 -3.23
CA GLN A 36 -8.77 -7.55 -4.69
C GLN A 36 -7.86 -6.48 -5.29
N PHE A 37 -7.20 -6.80 -6.41
CA PHE A 37 -6.32 -5.84 -7.06
C PHE A 37 -7.11 -4.64 -7.60
N SER A 38 -6.68 -3.45 -7.19
CA SER A 38 -6.93 -2.18 -7.83
C SER A 38 -5.76 -1.22 -7.48
N PRO A 39 -5.52 -0.15 -8.25
CA PRO A 39 -4.49 0.83 -7.88
C PRO A 39 -4.72 1.45 -6.50
N GLU A 40 -5.98 1.69 -6.14
CA GLU A 40 -6.36 2.19 -4.81
C GLU A 40 -6.06 1.15 -3.72
N ASN A 41 -6.41 -0.12 -3.96
CA ASN A 41 -6.15 -1.19 -3.00
C ASN A 41 -4.65 -1.46 -2.84
N LEU A 42 -3.84 -1.30 -3.88
CA LEU A 42 -2.39 -1.33 -3.76
C LEU A 42 -1.90 -0.24 -2.80
N GLU A 43 -2.31 1.01 -2.99
CA GLU A 43 -1.92 2.10 -2.09
C GLU A 43 -2.33 1.81 -0.64
N ASN A 44 -3.55 1.32 -0.46
CA ASN A 44 -4.10 0.95 0.83
C ASN A 44 -3.33 -0.18 1.52
N LEU A 45 -2.96 -1.24 0.81
CA LEU A 45 -2.13 -2.34 1.32
C LEU A 45 -0.73 -1.85 1.70
N VAL A 46 -0.13 -1.02 0.85
CA VAL A 46 1.19 -0.42 1.13
C VAL A 46 1.13 0.48 2.36
N LYS A 47 0.08 1.29 2.49
CA LYS A 47 -0.18 2.13 3.67
C LYS A 47 -0.29 1.26 4.92
N TYR A 48 -1.11 0.22 4.88
CA TYR A 48 -1.27 -0.73 5.99
C TYR A 48 0.06 -1.35 6.41
N ALA A 49 0.79 -1.94 5.46
CA ALA A 49 2.07 -2.60 5.73
C ALA A 49 3.15 -1.62 6.24
N TYR A 50 3.13 -0.36 5.79
CA TYR A 50 4.02 0.67 6.31
C TYR A 50 3.73 1.02 7.77
N PHE A 51 2.47 1.29 8.12
CA PHE A 51 2.11 1.63 9.50
C PHE A 51 2.18 0.43 10.46
N ALA A 52 2.02 -0.79 9.94
CA ALA A 52 2.28 -2.02 10.69
C ALA A 52 3.78 -2.30 10.91
N GLY A 53 4.67 -1.61 10.20
CA GLY A 53 6.12 -1.77 10.31
C GLY A 53 6.73 -2.83 9.40
N PHE A 54 5.97 -3.42 8.47
CA PHE A 54 6.45 -4.45 7.54
C PHE A 54 7.23 -3.85 6.35
N LEU A 55 6.99 -2.57 6.06
CA LEU A 55 7.66 -1.83 4.99
C LEU A 55 8.34 -0.57 5.53
N ASP A 56 9.50 -0.25 4.96
CA ASP A 56 10.10 1.07 5.10
C ASP A 56 9.64 2.04 4.00
N MET A 57 9.92 3.33 4.19
CA MET A 57 9.53 4.37 3.24
C MET A 57 10.19 4.26 1.86
N SER A 58 11.40 3.68 1.76
CA SER A 58 12.04 3.43 0.46
C SER A 58 11.25 2.38 -0.33
N GLN A 59 10.78 1.33 0.35
CA GLN A 59 9.93 0.30 -0.25
C GLN A 59 8.58 0.87 -0.68
N VAL A 60 7.95 1.71 0.16
CA VAL A 60 6.70 2.42 -0.17
C VAL A 60 6.84 3.20 -1.48
N LEU A 61 7.86 4.06 -1.59
CA LEU A 61 8.05 4.89 -2.77
C LEU A 61 8.26 4.06 -4.04
N ARG A 62 9.04 2.96 -3.94
CA ARG A 62 9.24 2.02 -5.05
C ARG A 62 7.93 1.35 -5.47
N LEU A 63 7.16 0.85 -4.52
CA LEU A 63 5.92 0.11 -4.78
C LEU A 63 4.84 0.99 -5.41
N LEU A 64 4.82 2.28 -5.06
CA LEU A 64 3.83 3.24 -5.57
C LEU A 64 4.35 4.09 -6.74
N PHE A 65 5.53 3.79 -7.28
CA PHE A 65 6.16 4.55 -8.36
C PHE A 65 6.35 6.04 -8.03
N LEU A 66 6.56 6.36 -6.76
CA LEU A 66 6.70 7.73 -6.25
C LEU A 66 8.18 8.12 -6.14
N LYS A 67 8.45 9.42 -6.23
CA LYS A 67 9.78 9.99 -6.01
C LYS A 67 9.91 10.43 -4.56
N LYS A 68 11.16 10.59 -4.09
CA LYS A 68 11.46 11.08 -2.73
C LYS A 68 10.76 12.41 -2.39
N ARG A 69 10.56 13.28 -3.38
CA ARG A 69 9.87 14.57 -3.20
C ARG A 69 8.38 14.42 -2.86
N ASP A 70 7.76 13.30 -3.24
CA ASP A 70 6.32 13.06 -3.06
C ASP A 70 6.02 12.51 -1.65
N ARG A 71 7.06 12.10 -0.90
CA ARG A 71 6.95 11.51 0.44
C ARG A 71 6.12 12.35 1.42
N ALA A 72 6.38 13.65 1.50
CA ALA A 72 5.73 14.50 2.49
C ALA A 72 4.21 14.61 2.24
N ALA A 73 3.82 14.80 0.98
CA ALA A 73 2.43 14.84 0.57
C ALA A 73 1.73 13.49 0.78
N LEU A 74 2.39 12.38 0.46
CA LEU A 74 1.85 11.03 0.70
C LEU A 74 1.56 10.79 2.19
N LEU A 75 2.55 11.07 3.05
CA LEU A 75 2.38 10.89 4.50
C LEU A 75 1.27 11.78 5.04
N GLN A 76 1.20 13.05 4.61
CA GLN A 76 0.12 13.95 5.01
C GLN A 76 -1.26 13.37 4.65
N LYS A 77 -1.45 12.95 3.39
CA LYS A 77 -2.68 12.30 2.93
C LYS A 77 -3.04 11.10 3.81
N TRP A 78 -2.10 10.22 4.07
CA TRP A 78 -2.36 9.03 4.87
C TRP A 78 -2.71 9.34 6.33
N TYR A 79 -2.04 10.30 6.95
CA TYR A 79 -2.37 10.71 8.32
C TYR A 79 -3.76 11.36 8.39
N GLU A 80 -4.14 12.15 7.39
CA GLU A 80 -5.49 12.72 7.28
C GLU A 80 -6.54 11.62 7.12
N GLU A 81 -6.33 10.66 6.21
CA GLU A 81 -7.23 9.52 6.03
C GLU A 81 -7.38 8.66 7.29
N ILE A 82 -6.27 8.35 7.98
CA ILE A 82 -6.30 7.58 9.22
C ILE A 82 -7.06 8.35 10.31
N ARG A 83 -6.91 9.67 10.37
CA ARG A 83 -7.65 10.51 11.32
C ARG A 83 -9.16 10.46 11.06
N GLU A 84 -9.58 10.44 9.80
CA GLU A 84 -10.99 10.45 9.42
C GLU A 84 -11.66 9.07 9.49
N LYS A 85 -10.94 8.02 9.04
CA LYS A 85 -11.51 6.70 8.79
C LYS A 85 -10.96 5.62 9.74
N GLY A 86 -9.97 5.95 10.56
CA GLY A 86 -9.21 5.00 11.37
C GLY A 86 -8.08 4.33 10.59
N CYS A 87 -7.15 3.71 11.32
CA CYS A 87 -6.18 2.80 10.72
C CYS A 87 -6.73 1.38 10.84
N TRP A 88 -6.60 0.55 9.81
CA TRP A 88 -7.02 -0.87 9.84
C TRP A 88 -6.20 -1.75 10.81
N LEU A 89 -5.46 -1.11 11.74
CA LEU A 89 -4.61 -1.73 12.74
C LEU A 89 -5.31 -1.84 14.11
N CYS A 90 -6.56 -1.40 14.22
CA CYS A 90 -7.38 -1.57 15.42
C CYS A 90 -7.94 -2.99 15.57
#